data_AF-A0A239JBY2-F1
#
_entry.id   AF-A0A239JBY2-F1
#
_cell.length_a   1.000
_cell.length_b   1.000
_cell.length_c   1.000
_cell.angle_alpha   90.00
_cell.angle_beta   90.00
_cell.angle_gamma   90.00
#
_symmetry.space_group_name_H-M   'P 1'
#
loop_
_entity.id
_entity.type
_entity.pdbx_description
1 polymer ?
#
loop_
_entity_poly.entity_id
_entity_poly.type
_entity_poly.pdbx_seq_one_letter_code
_entity_poly.pdbx_strand_id
1 'polypeptide(L)' 'MGYLVLARHQGERLCLSIKEGADEAALLDDLRSGGIYIDVVELSDRTARIGIDAPRELLILREELLPA' A
#
# COMPACT_ATOMS: atom_id res chain seq x y z
N MET A 1 6.32 -10.45 -1.02
CA MET A 1 5.24 -9.60 -1.57
C MET A 1 3.84 -10.04 -1.16
N GLY A 2 2.96 -9.05 -0.97
CA GLY A 2 1.51 -9.20 -0.93
C GLY A 2 0.87 -8.16 -1.88
N TYR A 3 -0.19 -8.56 -2.58
CA TYR A 3 -0.88 -7.71 -3.55
C TYR A 3 -2.28 -7.34 -3.04
N LEU A 4 -2.58 -6.04 -3.02
CA LEU A 4 -3.87 -5.51 -2.59
C LEU A 4 -4.46 -4.62 -3.69
N VAL A 5 -5.73 -4.85 -4.05
CA VAL A 5 -6.47 -3.96 -4.94
C VAL A 5 -7.67 -3.39 -4.19
N LEU A 6 -7.82 -2.07 -4.22
CA LEU A 6 -8.93 -1.38 -3.58
C LEU A 6 -9.41 -0.18 -4.40
N ALA A 7 -10.68 0.19 -4.23
CA ALA A 7 -11.29 1.34 -4.88
C ALA A 7 -11.11 2.62 -4.05
N ARG A 8 -10.72 3.74 -4.67
CA ARG A 8 -10.52 5.05 -4.05
C ARG A 8 -11.20 6.17 -4.82
N HIS A 9 -11.75 7.12 -4.08
CA HIS A 9 -12.33 8.36 -4.56
C HIS A 9 -11.36 9.53 -4.34
N GLN A 10 -11.68 10.66 -4.96
CA GLN A 10 -10.94 11.90 -4.73
C GLN A 10 -10.94 12.27 -3.24
N GLY A 11 -9.76 12.53 -2.70
CA GLY A 11 -9.57 12.90 -1.29
C GLY A 11 -9.35 11.72 -0.35
N GLU A 12 -9.57 10.48 -0.78
CA GLU A 12 -9.27 9.30 0.02
C GLU A 12 -7.77 8.96 -0.06
N ARG A 13 -7.17 8.62 1.10
CA ARG A 13 -5.73 8.34 1.20
C ARG A 13 -5.43 6.91 1.63
N LEU A 14 -4.24 6.47 1.24
CA LEU A 14 -3.63 5.23 1.67
C LEU A 14 -2.37 5.56 2.46
N CYS A 15 -2.19 4.87 3.58
CA CYS A 15 -1.02 4.96 4.42
C CYS A 15 -0.23 3.66 4.32
N LEU A 16 1.05 3.77 3.98
CA LEU A 16 1.99 2.65 4.02
C LEU A 16 2.91 2.87 5.22
N SER A 17 2.92 1.92 6.14
CA SER A 17 3.74 1.95 7.35
C SER A 17 4.41 0.61 7.58
N ILE A 18 5.38 0.56 8.48
CA ILE A 18 6.06 -0.68 8.85
C ILE A 18 5.20 -1.43 9.88
N LYS A 19 5.01 -2.74 9.71
CA LYS A 19 4.31 -3.57 10.69
C LYS A 19 5.06 -3.58 12.02
N GLU A 20 4.30 -3.65 13.12
CA GLU A 20 4.89 -3.87 14.43
C GLU A 20 5.63 -5.23 14.47
N GLY A 21 6.88 -5.22 14.94
CA GLY A 21 7.72 -6.42 14.97
C GLY A 21 8.22 -6.89 13.59
N ALA A 22 8.15 -6.05 12.55
CA ALA A 22 8.73 -6.35 11.26
C ALA A 22 10.26 -6.56 11.34
N ASP A 23 10.76 -7.45 10.49
CA ASP A 23 12.19 -7.56 10.24
C ASP A 23 12.64 -6.38 9.35
N GLU A 24 13.23 -5.36 9.98
CA GLU A 24 13.68 -4.15 9.28
C GLU A 24 14.79 -4.42 8.26
N ALA A 25 15.65 -5.41 8.50
CA ALA A 25 16.72 -5.75 7.58
C ALA A 25 16.15 -6.37 6.31
N ALA A 26 15.23 -7.33 6.46
CA ALA A 26 14.52 -7.93 5.34
C ALA A 26 13.71 -6.89 4.56
N LEU A 27 12.97 -6.01 5.25
CA LEU A 27 12.22 -4.92 4.61
C LEU A 27 13.14 -4.01 3.79
N LEU A 28 14.30 -3.62 4.34
CA LEU A 28 15.22 -2.73 3.66
C LEU A 28 15.81 -3.37 2.40
N ASP A 29 16.13 -4.66 2.44
CA ASP A 29 16.63 -5.40 1.28
C ASP A 29 15.55 -5.58 0.20
N ASP A 30 14.31 -5.87 0.60
CA ASP A 30 13.16 -5.92 -0.31
C ASP A 30 12.90 -4.55 -0.96
N LEU A 31 12.98 -3.45 -0.19
CA LEU A 31 12.80 -2.10 -0.72
C LEU A 31 13.93 -1.64 -1.65
N ARG A 32 15.16 -2.07 -1.40
CA ARG A 32 16.32 -1.78 -2.27
C ARG A 32 16.25 -2.51 -3.61
N SER A 33 15.74 -3.73 -3.60
CA SER A 33 15.75 -4.62 -4.77
C SER A 33 14.47 -4.56 -5.59
N GLY A 34 13.31 -4.47 -4.94
CA GLY A 34 11.99 -4.51 -5.57
C GLY A 34 11.15 -3.25 -5.37
N GLY A 35 11.37 -2.49 -4.30
CA GLY A 35 10.60 -1.27 -4.03
C GLY A 35 9.12 -1.53 -3.73
N ILE A 36 8.26 -0.57 -4.08
CA ILE A 36 6.80 -0.64 -3.92
C ILE A 36 6.17 -0.24 -5.26
N TYR A 37 5.30 -1.07 -5.80
CA TYR A 37 4.58 -0.77 -7.04
C TYR A 37 3.17 -0.30 -6.71
N ILE A 38 2.75 0.79 -7.36
CA ILE A 38 1.41 1.35 -7.25
C ILE A 38 0.83 1.44 -8.65
N ASP A 39 -0.21 0.65 -8.90
CA ASP A 39 -0.89 0.57 -10.19
C ASP A 39 -2.24 1.28 -10.13
N VAL A 40 -2.58 2.01 -11.18
CA VAL A 40 -3.96 2.38 -11.45
C VAL A 40 -4.57 1.27 -12.31
N VAL A 41 -5.25 0.33 -11.66
CA VAL A 41 -5.82 -0.87 -12.30
C VAL A 41 -7.01 -0.51 -13.18
N GLU A 42 -7.84 0.42 -12.73
CA GLU A 42 -9.02 0.88 -13.46
C GLU A 42 -9.36 2.33 -13.08
N LEU A 43 -9.85 3.10 -14.05
CA LEU A 43 -10.42 4.42 -13.83
C LEU A 43 -11.88 4.44 -14.27
N SER A 44 -12.74 4.94 -13.38
CA SER A 44 -14.14 5.25 -13.63
C SER A 44 -14.40 6.71 -13.24
N ASP A 45 -15.53 7.29 -13.66
CA ASP A 45 -15.85 8.73 -13.49
C ASP A 45 -15.62 9.29 -12.09
N ARG A 46 -15.80 8.50 -11.04
CA ARG A 46 -15.63 8.93 -9.64
C ARG A 46 -14.68 8.06 -8.82
N THR A 47 -14.18 6.97 -9.38
CA THR A 47 -13.47 5.94 -8.60
C THR A 47 -12.27 5.42 -9.38
N ALA A 48 -11.12 5.37 -8.73
CA ALA A 48 -9.94 4.69 -9.22
C ALA A 48 -9.74 3.38 -8.46
N ARG A 49 -9.49 2.27 -9.15
CA ARG A 49 -9.00 1.04 -8.50
C ARG A 49 -7.48 1.11 -8.45
N ILE A 50 -6.92 1.13 -7.25
CA ILE A 50 -5.50 1.19 -7.01
C ILE A 50 -5.01 -0.20 -6.59
N GLY A 51 -4.02 -0.72 -7.30
CA GLY A 51 -3.27 -1.91 -6.94
C GLY A 51 -1.99 -1.51 -6.21
N ILE A 52 -1.64 -2.21 -5.13
CA ILE A 52 -0.38 -2.02 -4.42
C ILE A 52 0.29 -3.38 -4.27
N ASP A 53 1.50 -3.49 -4.81
CA ASP A 53 2.43 -4.58 -4.49
C ASP A 53 3.53 -4.05 -3.59
N ALA A 54 3.67 -4.67 -2.42
CA ALA A 54 4.60 -4.24 -1.39
C ALA A 54 5.27 -5.42 -0.66
N PRO A 55 6.44 -5.19 -0.04
CA PRO A 55 7.05 -6.12 0.91
C PRO A 55 6.07 -6.52 2.02
N ARG A 56 6.22 -7.75 2.54
CA ARG A 56 5.25 -8.31 3.51
C ARG A 56 5.32 -7.61 4.87
N GLU A 57 6.40 -6.90 5.11
CA GLU A 57 6.76 -6.18 6.31
C GLU A 57 6.06 -4.81 6.34
N LEU A 58 5.50 -4.36 5.20
CA LEU A 58 4.65 -3.17 5.15
C LEU A 58 3.19 -3.48 5.46
N LEU A 59 2.58 -2.56 6.19
CA LEU A 59 1.16 -2.46 6.45
C LEU A 59 0.57 -1.43 5.49
N ILE A 60 -0.49 -1.81 4.77
CA ILE A 60 -1.23 -0.92 3.88
C ILE A 60 -2.59 -0.67 4.50
N LEU A 61 -2.83 0.55 4.98
CA LEU A 61 -4.09 0.94 5.58
C LEU A 61 -4.78 2.04 4.78
N ARG A 62 -6.10 1.94 4.74
CA ARG A 62 -6.95 3.04 4.31
C ARG A 62 -6.98 4.07 5.45
N GLU A 63 -6.78 5.35 5.12
CA GLU A 63 -6.66 6.39 6.14
C GLU A 63 -7.85 6.45 7.09
N GLU A 64 -9.07 6.18 6.59
CA GLU A 64 -10.28 6.18 7.42
C GLU A 64 -10.29 5.13 8.54
N LEU A 65 -9.33 4.21 8.55
CA LEU A 65 -9.14 3.19 9.59
C LEU A 65 -8.09 3.57 10.63
N LEU A 66 -7.32 4.64 10.41
CA LEU A 66 -6.31 5.09 11.36
C LEU A 66 -6.98 5.84 12.51
N PRO A 67 -6.46 5.69 13.75
CA PRO A 67 -6.91 6.53 14.86
C PRO A 67 -6.58 8.01 14.57
N ALA A 68 -7.50 8.89 14.96
CA ALA A 68 -7.40 10.34 14.78
C ALA A 68 -6.35 10.98 15.70
#